data_AF-I9KRL7-F1
#
_entry.id   AF-I9KRL7-F1
#
_cell.length_a   1.000
_cell.length_b   1.000
_cell.length_c   1.000
_cell.angle_alpha   90.00
_cell.angle_beta   90.00
_cell.angle_gamma   90.00
#
_symmetry.space_group_name_H-M   'P 1'
#
loop_
_entity.id
_entity.type
_entity.pdbx_description
1 polymer ?
#
loop_
_entity_poly.entity_id
_entity_poly.type
_entity_poly.pdbx_seq_one_letter_code
_entity_poly.pdbx_strand_id
1 'polypeptide(L)'
;MSGRKIVSINKGKENGENFFKAIQFMISTDRENIWVYTDEDVKGWYKSLEYDRKYAMHVTVELIGYKDEEVDEGKGVKIGEIYGTYLVPQLYLEECSFIELCDCISGDLLEVAENIVDKNGCIKDSICDFDDGLFYIDRFYIKPEYRRKGIGSFAIEFLPYILEYTLNVSIGALTIIPNAGKDDYFENQKETKKLVEFANKHGFKKIRNSNVMYKKIFKDNFFGEEELL
;
A
#
# COMPACT_ATOMS: atom_id res chain seq x y z
N MET A 1 -16.24 4.06 -12.82
CA MET A 1 -16.51 4.52 -11.43
C MET A 1 -15.64 3.69 -10.49
N SER A 2 -14.73 4.33 -9.77
CA SER A 2 -13.86 3.69 -8.75
C SER A 2 -14.71 3.17 -7.60
N GLY A 3 -14.53 1.90 -7.22
CA GLY A 3 -15.19 1.32 -6.05
C GLY A 3 -14.61 1.93 -4.77
N ARG A 4 -15.42 2.71 -4.04
CA ARG A 4 -15.03 3.23 -2.73
C ARG A 4 -15.43 2.25 -1.64
N LYS A 5 -14.49 1.88 -0.78
CA LYS A 5 -14.73 1.07 0.41
C LYS A 5 -14.21 1.79 1.65
N ILE A 6 -14.88 1.57 2.77
CA ILE A 6 -14.70 2.33 4.00
C ILE A 6 -14.38 1.38 5.15
N VAL A 7 -13.31 1.67 5.90
CA VAL A 7 -12.95 0.97 7.14
C VAL A 7 -12.75 1.98 8.26
N SER A 8 -13.42 1.79 9.40
CA SER A 8 -13.29 2.63 10.59
C SER A 8 -12.55 1.88 11.69
N ILE A 9 -11.53 2.50 12.28
CA ILE A 9 -10.81 1.92 13.43
C ILE A 9 -10.79 2.95 14.57
N ASN A 10 -11.31 2.56 15.73
CA ASN A 10 -11.33 3.40 16.92
C ASN A 10 -9.96 3.39 17.60
N LYS A 11 -9.41 4.57 17.89
CA LYS A 11 -8.17 4.68 18.65
C LYS A 11 -8.51 4.63 20.14
N GLY A 12 -8.04 3.62 20.86
CA GLY A 12 -8.21 3.52 22.31
C GLY A 12 -7.77 4.82 23.03
N LYS A 13 -8.50 5.20 24.08
CA LYS A 13 -8.19 6.38 24.90
C LYS A 13 -6.89 6.14 25.69
N GLU A 14 -5.79 6.76 25.28
CA GLU A 14 -4.62 6.91 26.16
C GLU A 14 -4.20 8.39 26.25
N ASN A 15 -4.37 8.92 27.47
CA ASN A 15 -3.78 10.12 28.07
C ASN A 15 -3.05 11.11 27.15
N GLY A 16 -3.80 12.10 26.68
CA GLY A 16 -3.31 13.27 25.95
C GLY A 16 -4.44 13.78 25.06
N GLU A 17 -4.53 15.09 24.81
CA GLU A 17 -5.58 15.69 23.98
C GLU A 17 -5.75 14.96 22.64
N ASN A 18 -6.68 14.03 22.57
CA ASN A 18 -6.96 13.26 21.36
C ASN A 18 -7.61 14.20 20.35
N PHE A 19 -6.83 14.62 19.36
CA PHE A 19 -7.29 15.51 18.30
C PHE A 19 -8.40 14.87 17.44
N PHE A 20 -8.37 13.54 17.31
CA PHE A 20 -9.41 12.73 16.68
C PHE A 20 -9.78 11.56 17.60
N LYS A 21 -11.06 11.24 17.67
CA LYS A 21 -11.58 10.06 18.39
C LYS A 21 -11.63 8.82 17.50
N ALA A 22 -11.78 9.00 16.19
CA ALA A 22 -11.76 7.93 15.21
C ALA A 22 -10.91 8.31 13.97
N ILE A 23 -10.30 7.31 13.34
CA ILE A 23 -9.66 7.41 12.03
C ILE A 23 -10.33 6.41 11.10
N GLN A 24 -10.74 6.91 9.95
CA GLN A 24 -11.31 6.12 8.87
C GLN A 24 -10.36 6.08 7.69
N PHE A 25 -10.32 4.93 7.02
CA PHE A 25 -9.61 4.71 5.79
C PHE A 25 -10.63 4.63 4.67
N MET A 26 -10.51 5.51 3.69
CA MET A 26 -11.29 5.45 2.45
C MET A 26 -10.38 4.95 1.33
N ILE A 27 -10.75 3.81 0.75
CA ILE A 27 -9.96 3.11 -0.26
C ILE A 27 -10.60 3.38 -1.61
N SER A 28 -9.79 3.78 -2.59
CA SER A 28 -10.19 3.94 -3.99
C SER A 28 -9.17 3.25 -4.88
N THR A 29 -9.65 2.61 -5.94
CA THR A 29 -8.81 1.93 -6.94
C THR A 29 -9.05 2.50 -8.34
N ASP A 30 -8.06 2.41 -9.21
CA ASP A 30 -8.20 2.71 -10.63
C ASP A 30 -8.96 1.63 -11.42
N ARG A 31 -9.06 0.42 -10.88
CA ARG A 31 -9.92 -0.64 -11.44
C ARG A 31 -11.34 -0.13 -11.56
N GLU A 32 -11.78 0.06 -12.79
CA GLU A 32 -13.17 0.33 -13.09
C GLU A 32 -14.01 -0.89 -12.74
N ASN A 33 -15.25 -0.68 -12.26
CA ASN A 33 -16.25 -1.73 -12.27
C ASN A 33 -16.47 -2.16 -13.72
N ILE A 34 -15.86 -3.28 -14.12
CA ILE A 34 -16.03 -3.84 -15.46
C ILE A 34 -17.40 -4.54 -15.49
N TRP A 35 -18.37 -3.88 -16.09
CA TRP A 35 -19.65 -4.50 -16.44
C TRP A 35 -19.46 -5.26 -17.74
N VAL A 36 -19.18 -6.56 -17.65
CA VAL A 36 -19.18 -7.40 -18.85
C VAL A 36 -20.63 -7.78 -19.14
N TYR A 37 -21.15 -7.30 -20.27
CA TYR A 37 -22.40 -7.85 -20.82
C TYR A 37 -22.10 -9.29 -21.24
N THR A 38 -22.93 -10.22 -20.78
CA THR A 38 -22.72 -11.68 -20.85
C THR A 38 -22.59 -12.26 -22.27
N ASP A 39 -22.71 -11.43 -23.30
CA ASP A 39 -22.59 -11.79 -24.72
C ASP A 39 -21.22 -11.44 -25.34
N GLU A 40 -20.34 -10.72 -24.64
CA GLU A 40 -18.96 -10.45 -25.09
C GLU A 40 -17.97 -11.54 -24.64
N ASP A 41 -17.01 -11.87 -25.51
CA ASP A 41 -15.92 -12.79 -25.18
C ASP A 41 -15.00 -12.18 -24.11
N VAL A 42 -15.39 -12.38 -22.84
CA VAL A 42 -14.64 -11.96 -21.63
C VAL A 42 -13.17 -12.35 -21.74
N LYS A 43 -12.86 -13.51 -22.33
CA LYS A 43 -11.48 -13.98 -22.48
C LYS A 43 -10.73 -13.18 -23.54
N GLY A 44 -11.36 -12.89 -24.67
CA GLY A 44 -10.80 -12.03 -25.72
C GLY A 44 -10.51 -10.62 -25.20
N TRP A 45 -11.46 -10.03 -24.46
CA TRP A 45 -11.29 -8.73 -23.83
C TRP A 45 -10.15 -8.74 -22.81
N TYR A 46 -10.13 -9.70 -21.88
CA TYR A 46 -9.07 -9.80 -20.87
C TYR A 46 -7.69 -9.96 -21.52
N LYS A 47 -7.59 -10.78 -22.57
CA LYS A 47 -6.33 -10.96 -23.31
C LYS A 47 -5.84 -9.67 -23.98
N SER A 48 -6.73 -8.78 -24.40
CA SER A 48 -6.39 -7.52 -25.06
C SER A 48 -5.88 -6.42 -24.12
N LEU A 49 -6.04 -6.58 -22.80
CA LEU A 49 -5.55 -5.60 -21.84
C LEU A 49 -4.01 -5.54 -21.82
N GLU A 50 -3.47 -4.39 -21.44
CA GLU A 50 -2.05 -4.24 -21.14
C GLU A 50 -1.70 -4.88 -19.78
N TYR A 51 -0.42 -5.18 -19.56
CA TYR A 51 0.03 -5.93 -18.37
C TYR A 51 -0.27 -5.21 -17.05
N ASP A 52 -0.10 -3.90 -17.01
CA ASP A 52 -0.44 -3.05 -15.87
C ASP A 52 -1.92 -3.17 -15.49
N ARG A 53 -2.83 -3.21 -16.48
CA ARG A 53 -4.27 -3.37 -16.26
C ARG A 53 -4.66 -4.78 -15.82
N LYS A 54 -3.94 -5.81 -16.26
CA LYS A 54 -4.19 -7.21 -15.87
C LYS A 54 -3.68 -7.53 -14.47
N TYR A 55 -2.44 -7.11 -14.20
CA TYR A 55 -1.63 -7.65 -13.11
C TYR A 55 -1.26 -6.62 -12.04
N ALA A 56 -1.68 -5.36 -12.22
CA ALA A 56 -1.55 -4.33 -11.20
C ALA A 56 -2.92 -3.71 -10.83
N MET A 57 -2.90 -2.95 -9.74
CA MET A 57 -4.01 -2.12 -9.29
C MET A 57 -3.43 -0.93 -8.54
N HIS A 58 -3.72 0.28 -9.00
CA HIS A 58 -3.35 1.49 -8.28
C HIS A 58 -4.36 1.75 -7.17
N VAL A 59 -3.85 1.97 -5.96
CA VAL A 59 -4.66 2.12 -4.76
C VAL A 59 -4.32 3.43 -4.07
N THR A 60 -5.37 4.19 -3.79
CA THR A 60 -5.33 5.36 -2.91
C THR A 60 -6.05 5.01 -1.62
N VAL A 61 -5.36 5.16 -0.49
CA VAL A 61 -5.92 5.05 0.86
C VAL A 61 -5.91 6.45 1.49
N GLU A 62 -7.08 7.08 1.59
CA GLU A 62 -7.22 8.36 2.26
C GLU A 62 -7.46 8.16 3.76
N LEU A 63 -6.77 8.93 4.58
CA LEU A 63 -6.94 8.94 6.02
C LEU A 63 -7.86 10.11 6.39
N ILE A 64 -9.00 9.80 7.01
CA ILE A 64 -10.00 10.78 7.42
C ILE A 64 -10.11 10.75 8.95
N GLY A 65 -9.85 11.88 9.61
CA GLY A 65 -9.96 12.02 11.06
C GLY A 65 -11.30 12.60 11.48
N TYR A 66 -11.88 12.05 12.56
CA TYR A 66 -13.15 12.49 13.15
C TYR A 66 -12.95 12.94 14.60
N LYS A 67 -13.52 14.09 14.95
CA LYS A 67 -13.47 14.63 16.33
C LYS A 67 -14.46 13.94 17.27
N ASP A 68 -15.49 13.33 16.72
CA ASP A 68 -16.49 12.55 17.41
C ASP A 68 -16.29 11.04 17.14
N GLU A 69 -16.83 10.20 18.03
CA GLU A 69 -16.79 8.73 17.87
C GLU A 69 -17.78 8.27 16.79
N GLU A 70 -18.88 9.03 16.60
CA GLU A 70 -19.82 8.80 15.51
C GLU A 70 -19.24 9.33 14.19
N VAL A 71 -19.03 8.39 13.26
CA VAL A 71 -18.52 8.68 11.92
C VAL A 71 -19.68 9.14 11.04
N ASP A 72 -19.77 10.46 10.84
CA ASP A 72 -20.80 11.11 10.01
C ASP A 72 -20.20 11.57 8.68
N GLU A 73 -20.75 11.09 7.56
CA GLU A 73 -20.31 11.44 6.21
C GLU A 73 -20.47 12.96 5.97
N GLY A 74 -19.36 13.70 6.08
CA GLY A 74 -19.31 15.15 5.91
C GLY A 74 -18.62 15.91 7.04
N LYS A 75 -18.42 15.28 8.21
CA LYS A 75 -17.68 15.88 9.34
C LYS A 75 -16.20 15.49 9.40
N GLY A 76 -15.80 14.50 8.60
CA GLY A 76 -14.44 14.00 8.53
C GLY A 76 -13.48 15.00 7.89
N VAL A 77 -12.25 15.05 8.38
CA VAL A 77 -11.18 15.88 7.80
C VAL A 77 -10.12 14.97 7.21
N LYS A 78 -9.82 15.12 5.91
CA LYS A 78 -8.68 14.43 5.29
C LYS A 78 -7.38 14.88 5.94
N ILE A 79 -6.68 13.95 6.58
CA ILE A 79 -5.48 14.19 7.39
C ILE A 79 -4.20 13.63 6.75
N GLY A 80 -4.35 12.72 5.80
CA GLY A 80 -3.25 12.13 5.07
C GLY A 80 -3.74 11.21 3.94
N GLU A 81 -2.77 10.62 3.25
CA GLU A 81 -3.00 9.65 2.19
C GLU A 81 -1.80 8.72 2.02
N ILE A 82 -2.09 7.50 1.58
CA ILE A 82 -1.12 6.55 1.03
C ILE A 82 -1.54 6.29 -0.41
N TYR A 83 -0.61 6.38 -1.33
CA TYR A 83 -0.78 5.96 -2.72
C TYR A 83 0.23 4.88 -3.05
N GLY A 84 -0.21 3.86 -3.76
CA GLY A 84 0.66 2.73 -4.10
C GLY A 84 0.07 1.83 -5.16
N THR A 85 0.83 0.81 -5.50
CA THR A 85 0.47 -0.18 -6.52
C THR A 85 0.48 -1.56 -5.90
N TYR A 86 -0.66 -2.23 -5.94
CA TYR A 86 -0.74 -3.67 -5.69
C TYR A 86 -0.35 -4.42 -6.96
N LEU A 87 0.58 -5.35 -6.84
CA LEU A 87 0.99 -6.29 -7.88
C LEU A 87 0.47 -7.67 -7.50
N VAL A 88 -0.22 -8.33 -8.43
CA VAL A 88 -0.78 -9.67 -8.18
C VAL A 88 0.34 -10.69 -7.88
N PRO A 89 0.01 -11.81 -7.20
CA PRO A 89 0.95 -12.89 -6.99
C PRO A 89 1.62 -13.36 -8.26
N GLN A 90 2.89 -13.74 -8.13
CA GLN A 90 3.69 -14.18 -9.27
C GLN A 90 3.10 -15.41 -9.95
N LEU A 91 2.43 -16.29 -9.20
CA LEU A 91 1.69 -17.45 -9.72
C LEU A 91 0.69 -17.08 -10.82
N TYR A 92 0.15 -15.86 -10.83
CA TYR A 92 -0.83 -15.39 -11.81
C TYR A 92 -0.21 -14.68 -13.03
N LEU A 93 1.11 -14.52 -13.08
CA LEU A 93 1.79 -13.93 -14.23
C LEU A 93 2.01 -14.99 -15.31
N GLU A 94 1.14 -14.99 -16.34
CA GLU A 94 1.21 -15.96 -17.44
C GLU A 94 1.96 -15.43 -18.67
N GLU A 95 1.89 -14.12 -18.90
CA GLU A 95 2.29 -13.48 -20.18
C GLU A 95 3.53 -12.59 -20.07
N CYS A 96 3.99 -12.29 -18.86
CA CYS A 96 5.14 -11.44 -18.60
C CYS A 96 5.88 -11.87 -17.33
N SER A 97 7.15 -11.50 -17.24
CA SER A 97 7.92 -11.57 -16.01
C SER A 97 7.55 -10.44 -15.05
N PHE A 98 7.89 -10.60 -13.78
CA PHE A 98 7.67 -9.56 -12.77
C PHE A 98 8.43 -8.26 -13.09
N ILE A 99 9.65 -8.36 -13.66
CA ILE A 99 10.42 -7.19 -14.10
C ILE A 99 9.70 -6.46 -15.23
N GLU A 100 9.23 -7.16 -16.26
CA GLU A 100 8.52 -6.55 -17.40
C GLU A 100 7.24 -5.85 -16.95
N LEU A 101 6.48 -6.47 -16.03
CA LEU A 101 5.31 -5.83 -15.42
C LEU A 101 5.69 -4.51 -14.74
N CYS A 102 6.73 -4.52 -13.93
CA CYS A 102 7.18 -3.33 -13.20
C CYS A 102 7.70 -2.22 -14.14
N ASP A 103 8.46 -2.57 -15.19
CA ASP A 103 8.97 -1.64 -16.21
C ASP A 103 7.84 -0.93 -16.96
N CYS A 104 6.76 -1.66 -17.27
CA CYS A 104 5.57 -1.07 -17.88
C CYS A 104 4.87 -0.03 -16.99
N ILE A 105 4.99 -0.13 -15.66
CA ILE A 105 4.27 0.73 -14.72
C ILE A 105 5.09 1.97 -14.36
N SER A 106 6.33 1.81 -13.88
CA SER A 106 7.20 2.94 -13.53
C SER A 106 8.66 2.55 -13.35
N GLY A 107 9.56 3.52 -13.53
CA GLY A 107 11.00 3.35 -13.26
C GLY A 107 11.32 3.01 -11.80
N ASP A 108 10.52 3.51 -10.85
CA ASP A 108 10.69 3.18 -9.43
C ASP A 108 10.32 1.71 -9.16
N LEU A 109 9.25 1.21 -9.78
CA LEU A 109 8.88 -0.20 -9.69
C LEU A 109 9.89 -1.11 -10.39
N LEU A 110 10.48 -0.67 -11.51
CA LEU A 110 11.62 -1.35 -12.12
C LEU A 110 12.79 -1.45 -11.15
N GLU A 111 13.18 -0.35 -10.48
CA GLU A 111 14.23 -0.37 -9.45
C GLU A 111 13.89 -1.35 -8.32
N VAL A 112 12.63 -1.40 -7.87
CA VAL A 112 12.18 -2.41 -6.91
C VAL A 112 12.39 -3.83 -7.47
N ALA A 113 11.89 -4.11 -8.67
CA ALA A 113 11.96 -5.43 -9.28
C ALA A 113 13.40 -5.93 -9.41
N GLU A 114 14.30 -5.14 -9.99
CA GLU A 114 15.72 -5.48 -10.17
C GLU A 114 16.42 -5.86 -8.86
N ASN A 115 15.95 -5.34 -7.72
CA ASN A 115 16.53 -5.59 -6.41
C ASN A 115 15.89 -6.76 -5.65
N ILE A 116 14.63 -7.10 -5.95
CA ILE A 116 13.90 -8.15 -5.22
C ILE A 116 13.84 -9.49 -5.95
N VAL A 117 14.10 -9.54 -7.26
CA VAL A 117 14.05 -10.81 -7.99
C VAL A 117 15.34 -11.62 -7.91
N ASP A 118 15.21 -12.93 -8.06
CA ASP A 118 16.30 -13.89 -8.19
C ASP A 118 16.80 -14.02 -9.64
N LYS A 119 17.73 -14.94 -9.86
CA LYS A 119 18.31 -15.22 -11.19
C LYS A 119 17.30 -15.73 -12.23
N ASN A 120 16.14 -16.20 -11.78
CA ASN A 120 15.07 -16.71 -12.63
C ASN A 120 14.01 -15.63 -12.89
N GLY A 121 14.23 -14.39 -12.44
CA GLY A 121 13.27 -13.30 -12.57
C GLY A 121 12.07 -13.42 -11.64
N CYS A 122 12.15 -14.28 -10.62
CA CYS A 122 11.10 -14.49 -9.63
C CYS A 122 11.36 -13.66 -8.37
N ILE A 123 10.32 -13.17 -7.69
CA ILE A 123 10.52 -12.49 -6.40
C ILE A 123 11.18 -13.47 -5.43
N LYS A 124 12.22 -13.04 -4.72
CA LYS A 124 12.87 -13.87 -3.70
C LYS A 124 11.87 -14.25 -2.61
N ASP A 125 11.74 -15.53 -2.29
CA ASP A 125 10.90 -16.04 -1.18
C ASP A 125 11.19 -15.37 0.19
N SER A 126 12.42 -14.89 0.38
CA SER A 126 12.78 -14.13 1.59
C SER A 126 12.10 -12.76 1.69
N ILE A 127 11.48 -12.29 0.61
CA ILE A 127 10.79 -11.00 0.49
C ILE A 127 9.28 -11.21 0.44
N CYS A 128 8.79 -12.01 -0.51
CA CYS A 128 7.36 -12.29 -0.72
C CYS A 128 7.19 -13.75 -1.17
N ASP A 129 6.13 -14.41 -0.69
CA ASP A 129 5.81 -15.78 -1.12
C ASP A 129 5.17 -15.78 -2.51
N PHE A 130 5.30 -16.90 -3.23
CA PHE A 130 4.95 -17.00 -4.66
C PHE A 130 3.45 -16.80 -4.96
N ASP A 131 2.59 -17.15 -4.00
CA ASP A 131 1.13 -17.04 -4.05
C ASP A 131 0.60 -15.76 -3.38
N ASP A 132 1.48 -14.88 -2.90
CA ASP A 132 1.13 -13.62 -2.27
C ASP A 132 1.45 -12.40 -3.17
N GLY A 133 0.62 -11.38 -3.05
CA GLY A 133 0.79 -10.12 -3.76
C GLY A 133 1.77 -9.18 -3.04
N LEU A 134 2.29 -8.22 -3.80
CA LEU A 134 3.22 -7.21 -3.30
C LEU A 134 2.57 -5.83 -3.41
N PHE A 135 2.67 -5.03 -2.36
CA PHE A 135 2.20 -3.64 -2.39
C PHE A 135 3.38 -2.67 -2.34
N TYR A 136 3.60 -1.95 -3.44
CA TYR A 136 4.57 -0.85 -3.49
C TYR A 136 3.92 0.44 -2.99
N ILE A 137 4.50 1.04 -1.96
CA ILE A 137 4.12 2.36 -1.45
C ILE A 137 4.88 3.41 -2.26
N ASP A 138 4.18 4.09 -3.17
CA ASP A 138 4.74 5.19 -3.96
C ASP A 138 4.77 6.48 -3.13
N ARG A 139 3.65 6.84 -2.50
CA ARG A 139 3.55 8.07 -1.70
C ARG A 139 2.93 7.82 -0.36
N PHE A 140 3.47 8.47 0.65
CA PHE A 140 2.90 8.50 1.97
C PHE A 140 2.99 9.90 2.56
N TYR A 141 1.84 10.49 2.87
CA TYR A 141 1.76 11.85 3.32
C TYR A 141 0.78 12.01 4.48
N ILE A 142 1.24 12.69 5.52
CA ILE A 142 0.40 13.21 6.62
C ILE A 142 0.55 14.73 6.61
N LYS A 143 -0.57 15.47 6.69
CA LYS A 143 -0.52 16.94 6.73
C LYS A 143 0.29 17.43 7.95
N PRO A 144 1.10 18.51 7.81
CA PRO A 144 2.02 18.96 8.85
C PRO A 144 1.42 19.08 10.26
N GLU A 145 0.21 19.63 10.37
CA GLU A 145 -0.53 19.84 11.62
C GLU A 145 -0.98 18.54 12.32
N TYR A 146 -0.91 17.40 11.62
CA TYR A 146 -1.25 16.08 12.14
C TYR A 146 -0.03 15.15 12.34
N ARG A 147 1.17 15.62 12.03
CA ARG A 147 2.41 14.85 12.24
C ARG A 147 2.75 14.74 13.73
N ARG A 148 3.60 13.75 14.06
CA ARG A 148 4.06 13.44 15.44
C ARG A 148 2.95 13.03 16.42
N LYS A 149 1.77 12.67 15.91
CA LYS A 149 0.61 12.17 16.69
C LYS A 149 0.41 10.64 16.56
N GLY A 150 1.41 9.93 16.05
CA GLY A 150 1.35 8.48 15.81
C GLY A 150 0.45 8.03 14.65
N ILE A 151 -0.20 8.95 13.93
CA ILE A 151 -1.12 8.62 12.82
C ILE A 151 -0.40 7.87 11.70
N GLY A 152 0.82 8.29 11.35
CA GLY A 152 1.55 7.65 10.27
C GLY A 152 2.00 6.22 10.63
N SER A 153 2.42 6.01 11.88
CA SER A 153 2.75 4.68 12.41
C SER A 153 1.54 3.74 12.32
N PHE A 154 0.40 4.22 12.83
CA PHE A 154 -0.86 3.49 12.77
C PHE A 154 -1.25 3.12 11.33
N ALA A 155 -1.16 4.07 10.39
CA ALA A 155 -1.51 3.83 9.00
C ALA A 155 -0.66 2.72 8.35
N ILE A 156 0.66 2.73 8.57
CA ILE A 156 1.59 1.76 7.97
C ILE A 156 1.47 0.38 8.61
N GLU A 157 1.17 0.31 9.90
CA GLU A 157 0.98 -0.96 10.60
C GLU A 157 -0.29 -1.67 10.15
N PHE A 158 -1.40 -0.94 9.97
CA PHE A 158 -2.68 -1.51 9.54
C PHE A 158 -2.86 -1.58 8.03
N LEU A 159 -1.95 -1.02 7.23
CA LEU A 159 -2.09 -0.97 5.76
C LEU A 159 -2.35 -2.36 5.13
N PRO A 160 -1.59 -3.43 5.44
CA PRO A 160 -1.87 -4.75 4.88
C PRO A 160 -3.30 -5.20 5.17
N TYR A 161 -3.72 -5.13 6.44
CA TYR A 161 -5.06 -5.52 6.87
C TYR A 161 -6.17 -4.76 6.14
N ILE A 162 -6.02 -3.44 6.02
CA ILE A 162 -7.00 -2.59 5.34
C ILE A 162 -7.14 -3.01 3.87
N LEU A 163 -6.03 -3.25 3.19
CA LEU A 163 -6.03 -3.63 1.79
C LEU A 163 -6.58 -5.04 1.58
N GLU A 164 -6.19 -6.01 2.41
CA GLU A 164 -6.72 -7.37 2.33
C GLU A 164 -8.24 -7.40 2.57
N TYR A 165 -8.70 -6.76 3.66
CA TYR A 165 -10.12 -6.70 4.00
C TYR A 165 -10.97 -5.98 2.93
N THR A 166 -10.47 -4.86 2.40
CA THR A 166 -11.25 -4.07 1.44
C THR A 166 -11.16 -4.59 0.02
N LEU A 167 -9.99 -5.03 -0.43
CA LEU A 167 -9.77 -5.39 -1.83
C LEU A 167 -9.86 -6.90 -2.07
N ASN A 168 -9.98 -7.71 -1.00
CA ASN A 168 -9.96 -9.18 -1.07
C ASN A 168 -8.73 -9.69 -1.82
N VAL A 169 -7.57 -9.16 -1.43
CA VAL A 169 -6.24 -9.51 -1.94
C VAL A 169 -5.42 -10.13 -0.83
N SER A 170 -4.32 -10.83 -1.17
CA SER A 170 -3.32 -11.30 -0.20
C SER A 170 -2.07 -10.43 -0.32
N ILE A 171 -1.54 -9.91 0.79
CA ILE A 171 -0.34 -9.09 0.80
C ILE A 171 0.77 -9.80 1.56
N GLY A 172 1.75 -10.34 0.83
CA GLY A 172 2.92 -10.98 1.40
C GLY A 172 4.05 -10.01 1.70
N ALA A 173 4.07 -8.85 1.04
CA ALA A 173 5.11 -7.84 1.26
C ALA A 173 4.66 -6.41 0.96
N LEU A 174 5.20 -5.47 1.74
CA LEU A 174 5.22 -4.05 1.40
C LEU A 174 6.61 -3.67 0.90
N THR A 175 6.71 -2.85 -0.15
CA THR A 175 7.98 -2.23 -0.59
C THR A 175 7.86 -0.72 -0.67
N ILE A 176 8.99 -0.03 -0.56
CA ILE A 176 9.07 1.42 -0.67
C ILE A 176 10.49 1.84 -1.07
N ILE A 177 10.61 2.91 -1.84
CA ILE A 177 11.85 3.65 -2.04
C ILE A 177 11.71 4.98 -1.28
N PRO A 178 12.26 5.11 -0.07
CA PRO A 178 12.09 6.33 0.71
C PRO A 178 12.76 7.52 0.00
N ASN A 179 11.97 8.53 -0.34
CA ASN A 179 12.44 9.78 -0.91
C ASN A 179 11.54 10.92 -0.42
N ALA A 180 12.12 12.01 0.08
CA ALA A 180 11.36 13.15 0.56
C ALA A 180 10.88 14.10 -0.55
N GLY A 181 11.39 13.95 -1.78
CA GLY A 181 10.98 14.73 -2.94
C GLY A 181 11.21 16.25 -2.76
N LYS A 182 12.26 16.64 -2.03
CA LYS A 182 12.62 18.05 -1.83
C LYS A 182 13.56 18.52 -2.95
N ASP A 183 13.30 19.73 -3.44
CA ASP A 183 14.15 20.38 -4.46
C ASP A 183 15.56 20.66 -3.94
N ASP A 184 15.68 21.08 -2.67
CA ASP A 184 16.98 21.26 -2.02
C ASP A 184 17.60 19.91 -1.66
N TYR A 185 18.80 19.66 -2.19
CA TYR A 185 19.50 18.38 -2.02
C TYR A 185 19.77 18.04 -0.55
N PHE A 186 20.20 19.01 0.27
CA PHE A 186 20.56 18.77 1.67
C PHE A 186 19.32 18.53 2.53
N GLU A 187 18.25 19.29 2.31
CA GLU A 187 16.96 19.06 2.93
C GLU A 187 16.39 17.70 2.50
N ASN A 188 16.50 17.35 1.22
CA ASN A 188 16.05 16.05 0.71
C ASN A 188 16.75 14.90 1.40
N GLN A 189 18.08 14.93 1.51
CA GLN A 189 18.83 13.90 2.22
C GLN A 189 18.42 13.79 3.69
N LYS A 190 18.27 14.94 4.37
CA LYS A 190 17.91 14.97 5.78
C LYS A 190 16.51 14.39 6.03
N GLU A 191 15.53 14.80 5.24
CA GLU A 191 14.16 14.29 5.38
C GLU A 191 14.04 12.83 4.92
N THR A 192 14.77 12.44 3.86
CA THR A 192 14.84 11.03 3.41
C THR A 192 15.41 10.12 4.50
N LYS A 193 16.44 10.57 5.23
CA LYS A 193 16.97 9.83 6.38
C LYS A 193 15.90 9.59 7.45
N LYS A 194 15.04 10.56 7.73
CA LYS A 194 13.92 10.39 8.68
C LYS A 194 12.88 9.40 8.16
N LEU A 195 12.62 9.38 6.85
CA LEU A 195 11.73 8.39 6.24
C LEU A 195 12.31 6.97 6.36
N VAL A 196 13.62 6.81 6.13
CA VAL A 196 14.33 5.53 6.34
C VAL A 196 14.27 5.09 7.81
N GLU A 197 14.51 6.00 8.76
CA GLU A 197 14.39 5.73 10.20
C GLU A 197 12.96 5.32 10.58
N PHE A 198 11.96 6.01 10.04
CA PHE A 198 10.55 5.66 10.21
C PHE A 198 10.22 4.28 9.63
N ALA A 199 10.64 3.98 8.41
CA ALA A 199 10.41 2.67 7.78
C ALA A 199 11.07 1.54 8.58
N ASN A 200 12.33 1.72 9.00
CA ASN A 200 13.03 0.75 9.86
C ASN A 200 12.28 0.50 11.17
N LYS A 201 11.77 1.56 11.83
CA LYS A 201 10.98 1.45 13.05
C LYS A 201 9.74 0.56 12.87
N HIS A 202 9.14 0.56 11.67
CA HIS A 202 7.94 -0.22 11.35
C HIS A 202 8.24 -1.56 10.64
N GLY A 203 9.49 -2.04 10.73
CA GLY A 203 9.88 -3.39 10.32
C GLY A 203 10.34 -3.52 8.88
N PHE A 204 10.47 -2.41 8.14
CA PHE A 204 11.09 -2.45 6.82
C PHE A 204 12.59 -2.69 6.93
N LYS A 205 13.12 -3.51 6.02
CA LYS A 205 14.54 -3.84 5.90
C LYS A 205 15.06 -3.30 4.58
N LYS A 206 16.23 -2.65 4.63
CA LYS A 206 16.91 -2.16 3.43
C LYS A 206 17.55 -3.30 2.65
N ILE A 207 17.37 -3.31 1.34
CA ILE A 207 18.07 -4.23 0.44
C ILE A 207 19.52 -3.76 0.28
N ARG A 208 20.46 -4.71 0.34
CA ARG A 208 21.88 -4.39 0.24
C ARG A 208 22.17 -3.71 -1.11
N ASN A 209 22.92 -2.60 -1.06
CA ASN A 209 23.32 -1.81 -2.23
C ASN A 209 22.16 -1.21 -3.05
N SER A 210 20.99 -1.01 -2.45
CA SER A 210 19.82 -0.42 -3.10
C SER A 210 19.17 0.63 -2.19
N ASN A 211 18.31 1.49 -2.73
CA ASN A 211 17.43 2.36 -1.93
C ASN A 211 16.11 1.70 -1.54
N VAL A 212 15.83 0.53 -2.12
CA VAL A 212 14.62 -0.25 -1.85
C VAL A 212 14.62 -0.79 -0.43
N MET A 213 13.48 -0.64 0.23
CA MET A 213 13.18 -1.25 1.52
C MET A 213 11.94 -2.13 1.39
N TYR A 214 11.90 -3.24 2.13
CA TYR A 214 10.77 -4.16 2.13
C TYR A 214 10.38 -4.60 3.53
N LYS A 215 9.10 -4.93 3.73
CA LYS A 215 8.57 -5.56 4.94
C LYS A 215 7.78 -6.80 4.51
N LYS A 216 8.30 -7.98 4.83
CA LYS A 216 7.54 -9.23 4.68
C LYS A 216 6.41 -9.26 5.71
N ILE A 217 5.22 -9.61 5.27
CA ILE A 217 4.01 -9.74 6.07
C ILE A 217 3.82 -11.22 6.39
N PHE A 218 3.55 -11.54 7.66
CA PHE A 218 3.34 -12.91 8.11
C PHE A 218 1.88 -13.08 8.50
N LYS A 219 1.20 -14.05 7.87
CA LYS A 219 -0.24 -14.32 8.06
C LYS A 219 -0.62 -14.70 9.50
N ASP A 220 0.32 -15.16 10.31
CA ASP A 220 0.08 -15.57 11.71
C ASP A 220 0.17 -14.40 12.73
N ASN A 221 0.54 -13.19 12.30
CA ASN A 221 0.65 -12.01 13.18
C ASN A 221 -0.63 -11.15 13.20
N PHE A 222 -1.68 -11.58 12.54
CA PHE A 222 -2.97 -10.88 12.54
C PHE A 222 -3.78 -11.40 13.72
N PHE A 223 -3.99 -10.53 14.70
CA PHE A 223 -4.71 -10.74 15.96
C PHE A 223 -5.72 -11.89 15.93
N GLY A 224 -5.65 -12.77 16.94
CA GLY A 224 -6.69 -13.79 17.19
C GLY A 224 -8.08 -13.15 17.16
N GLU A 225 -9.04 -13.89 16.62
CA GLU A 225 -10.37 -13.47 16.14
C GLU A 225 -11.30 -12.71 17.13
N GLU A 226 -10.82 -12.23 18.29
CA GLU A 226 -11.68 -11.74 19.38
C GLU A 226 -11.75 -10.21 19.58
N GLU A 227 -10.99 -9.37 18.88
CA GLU A 227 -10.94 -7.90 19.19
C GLU A 227 -11.54 -6.95 18.14
N LEU A 228 -12.33 -7.41 17.17
CA LEU A 228 -12.94 -6.55 16.14
C LEU A 228 -14.49 -6.58 16.09
N LEU A 229 -15.15 -6.82 17.23
CA LEU A 229 -16.60 -6.65 17.39
C LEU A 229 -16.94 -5.62 18.46
#